data_AF-A0A9P5TXY7-F1
#
_entry.id   AF-A0A9P5TXY7-F1
#
_cell.length_a   1.000
_cell.length_b   1.000
_cell.length_c   1.000
_cell.angle_alpha   90.00
_cell.angle_beta   90.00
_cell.angle_gamma   90.00
#
_symmetry.space_group_name_H-M   'P 1'
#
loop_
_entity.id
_entity.type
_entity.pdbx_description
1 polymer ?
#
loop_
_entity_poly.entity_id
_entity_poly.type
_entity_poly.pdbx_seq_one_letter_code
_entity_poly.pdbx_strand_id
1 'polypeptide(L)'
;GAKNARGDDISRMKRQVAAFLNFRPLGQKADPLLNPETRIHRGFNHDLTGKLICPIHLDWSDPFTRESIRNKSIRTNDSFFIRAFYWNEEGDIRDVERGFLKGVLLVQTWREIFMHNGAIDDTGDFASDKDGNASVPAPQRKKAKRSTRKCIADILNMTQVTARSIAYCAVMLRFALSPVEIWGKDESFNYEGLYNTILDYFECPEPGSVGADHANDLLKWWNVYVSYVFLFAFHSLFL
;
A
#
# COMPACT_ATOMS: atom_id res chain seq x y z
N GLY A 1 6.07 22.16 2.28
CA GLY A 1 6.41 21.39 1.07
C GLY A 1 6.32 19.91 1.33
N ALA A 2 7.45 19.23 1.54
CA ALA A 2 7.51 17.76 1.65
C ALA A 2 6.80 17.15 2.88
N LYS A 3 6.85 17.81 4.04
CA LYS A 3 6.17 17.32 5.27
C LYS A 3 4.65 17.25 5.10
N ASN A 4 4.06 18.27 4.45
CA ASN A 4 2.62 18.33 4.21
C ASN A 4 2.18 17.26 3.20
N ALA A 5 2.91 17.12 2.08
CA ALA A 5 2.63 16.08 1.09
C ALA A 5 2.65 14.66 1.68
N ARG A 6 3.64 14.36 2.54
CA ARG A 6 3.70 13.08 3.25
C ARG A 6 2.53 12.90 4.21
N GLY A 7 2.12 13.95 4.93
CA GLY A 7 0.95 13.90 5.82
C GLY A 7 -0.32 13.54 5.05
N ASP A 8 -0.51 14.14 3.87
CA ASP A 8 -1.63 13.86 2.97
C ASP A 8 -1.59 12.40 2.47
N ASP A 9 -0.41 11.94 2.03
CA ASP A 9 -0.20 10.55 1.62
C ASP A 9 -0.51 9.56 2.74
N ILE A 10 -0.05 9.82 3.97
CA ILE A 10 -0.34 8.98 5.14
C ILE A 10 -1.84 8.90 5.38
N SER A 11 -2.53 10.04 5.38
CA SER A 11 -3.98 10.10 5.62
C SER A 11 -4.77 9.35 4.55
N ARG A 12 -4.35 9.49 3.28
CA ARG A 12 -4.94 8.78 2.15
C ARG A 12 -4.66 7.27 2.21
N MET A 13 -3.40 6.87 2.40
CA MET A 13 -3.02 5.46 2.41
C MET A 13 -3.65 4.69 3.56
N LYS A 14 -3.88 5.35 4.70
CA LYS A 14 -4.69 4.79 5.80
C LYS A 14 -6.04 4.28 5.28
N ARG A 15 -6.80 5.12 4.55
CA ARG A 15 -8.13 4.78 4.03
C ARG A 15 -8.07 3.79 2.87
N GLN A 16 -7.15 4.01 1.92
CA GLN A 16 -7.04 3.17 0.72
C GLN A 16 -6.62 1.74 1.06
N VAL A 17 -5.67 1.53 1.97
CA VAL A 17 -5.30 0.17 2.41
C VAL A 17 -6.46 -0.53 3.10
N ALA A 18 -7.26 0.16 3.91
CA ALA A 18 -8.48 -0.44 4.48
C ALA A 18 -9.45 -0.86 3.38
N ALA A 19 -9.68 -0.01 2.38
CA ALA A 19 -10.53 -0.35 1.24
C ALA A 19 -9.98 -1.57 0.47
N PHE A 20 -8.70 -1.57 0.09
CA PHE A 20 -8.09 -2.68 -0.64
C PHE A 20 -8.21 -4.03 0.07
N LEU A 21 -8.12 -4.04 1.39
CA LEU A 21 -8.20 -5.25 2.20
C LEU A 21 -9.65 -5.66 2.53
N ASN A 22 -10.54 -4.70 2.75
CA ASN A 22 -11.95 -4.98 3.05
C ASN A 22 -12.73 -5.47 1.83
N PHE A 23 -12.36 -5.03 0.62
CA PHE A 23 -13.04 -5.39 -0.64
C PHE A 23 -12.39 -6.55 -1.41
N ARG A 24 -11.49 -7.32 -0.78
CA ARG A 24 -10.98 -8.56 -1.38
C ARG A 24 -12.11 -9.60 -1.54
N PRO A 25 -11.91 -10.61 -2.42
CA PRO A 25 -12.82 -11.75 -2.48
C PRO A 25 -13.05 -12.41 -1.11
N LEU A 26 -14.21 -13.07 -0.98
CA LEU A 26 -14.57 -13.79 0.24
C LEU A 26 -13.47 -14.82 0.60
N GLY A 27 -13.11 -14.88 1.88
CA GLY A 27 -12.00 -15.70 2.38
C GLY A 27 -10.61 -15.04 2.29
N GLN A 28 -10.49 -13.90 1.60
CA GLN A 28 -9.26 -13.12 1.54
C GLN A 28 -9.41 -11.69 2.11
N LYS A 29 -10.65 -11.26 2.35
CA LYS A 29 -10.95 -9.97 2.99
C LYS A 29 -10.52 -9.91 4.45
N ALA A 30 -10.34 -8.70 4.95
CA ALA A 30 -10.11 -8.47 6.37
C ALA A 30 -11.28 -9.00 7.21
N ASP A 31 -10.94 -9.68 8.31
CA ASP A 31 -11.88 -10.15 9.31
C ASP A 31 -11.24 -9.98 10.71
N PRO A 32 -11.74 -9.07 11.56
CA PRO A 32 -12.82 -8.12 11.29
C PRO A 32 -12.47 -7.07 10.22
N LEU A 33 -13.46 -6.36 9.66
CA LEU A 33 -13.18 -5.28 8.69
C LEU A 33 -12.30 -4.18 9.31
N LEU A 34 -11.35 -3.68 8.53
CA LEU A 34 -10.48 -2.59 8.95
C LEU A 34 -11.23 -1.27 8.95
N ASN A 35 -11.08 -0.49 10.03
CA ASN A 35 -11.58 0.87 10.08
C ASN A 35 -10.72 1.77 9.16
N PRO A 36 -11.32 2.53 8.21
CA PRO A 36 -10.57 3.41 7.33
C PRO A 36 -10.02 4.67 8.04
N GLU A 37 -10.60 5.06 9.19
CA GLU A 37 -10.24 6.29 9.89
C GLU A 37 -9.21 6.12 11.00
N THR A 38 -8.90 4.89 11.41
CA THR A 38 -7.84 4.60 12.39
C THR A 38 -7.01 3.39 11.99
N ARG A 39 -5.80 3.31 12.54
CA ARG A 39 -4.92 2.15 12.38
C ARG A 39 -4.74 1.33 13.65
N ILE A 40 -5.28 1.73 14.81
CA ILE A 40 -4.98 1.12 16.11
C ILE A 40 -5.09 -0.42 16.14
N HIS A 41 -6.05 -0.99 15.42
CA HIS A 41 -6.27 -2.45 15.35
C HIS A 41 -5.54 -3.16 14.20
N ARG A 42 -4.68 -2.47 13.44
CA ARG A 42 -3.87 -3.06 12.35
C ARG A 42 -2.58 -3.68 12.89
N GLY A 43 -1.66 -4.02 11.99
CA GLY A 43 -0.42 -4.73 12.29
C GLY A 43 -0.69 -6.11 12.86
N PHE A 44 0.13 -6.53 13.83
CA PHE A 44 0.02 -7.86 14.43
C PHE A 44 -1.22 -8.08 15.31
N ASN A 45 -1.98 -7.00 15.60
CA ASN A 45 -3.26 -7.08 16.31
C ASN A 45 -4.40 -7.65 15.44
N HIS A 46 -4.19 -7.73 14.12
CA HIS A 46 -5.18 -8.25 13.18
C HIS A 46 -4.54 -9.29 12.24
N ASP A 47 -5.20 -10.43 12.03
CA ASP A 47 -4.64 -11.58 11.33
C ASP A 47 -4.16 -11.26 9.90
N LEU A 48 -4.99 -10.59 9.09
CA LEU A 48 -4.61 -10.21 7.72
C LEU A 48 -3.44 -9.22 7.67
N THR A 49 -3.52 -8.08 8.37
CA THR A 49 -2.43 -7.09 8.36
C THR A 49 -1.16 -7.63 9.00
N GLY A 50 -1.29 -8.47 10.03
CA GLY A 50 -0.18 -9.16 10.68
C GLY A 50 0.53 -10.11 9.73
N LYS A 51 -0.23 -10.92 8.98
CA LYS A 51 0.31 -11.75 7.89
C LYS A 51 1.08 -10.89 6.90
N LEU A 52 0.47 -9.82 6.40
CA LEU A 52 1.06 -8.95 5.39
C LEU A 52 2.41 -8.33 5.82
N ILE A 53 2.54 -7.94 7.09
CA ILE A 53 3.79 -7.34 7.60
C ILE A 53 4.76 -8.36 8.20
N CYS A 54 4.37 -9.63 8.29
CA CYS A 54 5.22 -10.71 8.80
C CYS A 54 6.40 -10.94 7.83
N PRO A 55 7.64 -10.99 8.33
CA PRO A 55 8.79 -11.43 7.55
C PRO A 55 8.56 -12.82 6.92
N ILE A 56 9.05 -13.03 5.70
CA ILE A 56 8.82 -14.29 4.97
C ILE A 56 9.47 -15.51 5.63
N HIS A 57 10.51 -15.30 6.45
CA HIS A 57 11.20 -16.36 7.17
C HIS A 57 10.43 -16.88 8.40
N LEU A 58 9.35 -16.18 8.81
CA LEU A 58 8.46 -16.59 9.89
C LEU A 58 7.17 -17.15 9.30
N ASP A 59 6.71 -18.28 9.86
CA ASP A 59 5.46 -18.91 9.46
C ASP A 59 4.28 -18.28 10.22
N TRP A 60 3.56 -17.37 9.55
CA TRP A 60 2.36 -16.76 10.13
C TRP A 60 1.20 -17.76 10.33
N SER A 61 1.20 -18.87 9.59
CA SER A 61 0.14 -19.89 9.71
C SER A 61 0.27 -20.71 10.99
N ASP A 62 1.49 -20.80 11.55
CA ASP A 62 1.74 -21.39 12.85
C ASP A 62 1.19 -20.48 13.98
N PRO A 63 0.20 -20.95 14.76
CA PRO A 63 -0.35 -20.19 15.88
C PRO A 63 0.70 -19.81 16.92
N PHE A 64 1.71 -20.66 17.15
CA PHE A 64 2.76 -20.38 18.13
C PHE A 64 3.64 -19.21 17.70
N THR A 65 4.07 -19.20 16.43
CA THR A 65 4.79 -18.08 15.83
C THR A 65 3.96 -16.79 15.89
N ARG A 66 2.68 -16.84 15.50
CA ARG A 66 1.80 -15.67 15.55
C ARG A 66 1.65 -15.09 16.96
N GLU A 67 1.46 -15.95 17.96
CA GLU A 67 1.33 -15.52 19.36
C GLU A 67 2.66 -14.99 19.91
N SER A 68 3.77 -15.62 19.55
CA SER A 68 5.12 -15.19 19.93
C SER A 68 5.52 -13.84 19.32
N ILE A 69 5.00 -13.51 18.14
CA ILE A 69 5.15 -12.17 17.56
C ILE A 69 4.28 -11.16 18.33
N ARG A 70 3.02 -11.50 18.64
CA ARG A 70 2.07 -10.62 19.35
C ARG A 70 2.53 -10.28 20.76
N ASN A 71 3.04 -11.26 21.49
CA ASN A 71 3.59 -11.07 22.83
C ASN A 71 5.03 -10.51 22.82
N LYS A 72 5.60 -10.25 21.64
CA LYS A 72 6.93 -9.66 21.41
C LYS A 72 8.11 -10.55 21.86
N SER A 73 7.89 -11.87 22.00
CA SER A 73 8.97 -12.84 22.24
C SER A 73 9.83 -13.05 20.98
N ILE A 74 9.21 -12.94 19.80
CA ILE A 74 9.90 -12.91 18.50
C ILE A 74 9.94 -11.47 17.99
N ARG A 75 11.13 -11.00 17.61
CA ARG A 75 11.30 -9.71 16.93
C ARG A 75 11.12 -9.90 15.43
N THR A 76 10.51 -8.91 14.78
CA THR A 76 10.24 -8.93 13.33
C THR A 76 10.89 -7.76 12.60
N ASN A 77 11.85 -7.09 13.24
CA ASN A 77 12.52 -5.88 12.72
C ASN A 77 13.93 -6.16 12.18
N ASP A 78 14.30 -7.43 12.11
CA ASP A 78 15.55 -7.96 11.56
C ASP A 78 15.49 -8.18 10.04
N SER A 79 14.30 -8.09 9.44
CA SER A 79 14.10 -8.32 8.01
C SER A 79 13.14 -7.32 7.38
N PHE A 80 13.50 -6.85 6.18
CA PHE A 80 12.64 -6.01 5.34
C PHE A 80 11.85 -6.81 4.30
N PHE A 81 12.11 -8.11 4.18
CA PHE A 81 11.41 -9.04 3.30
C PHE A 81 10.06 -9.44 3.92
N ILE A 82 9.08 -8.54 3.83
CA ILE A 82 7.73 -8.77 4.35
C ILE A 82 6.77 -9.18 3.25
N ARG A 83 5.79 -10.03 3.59
CA ARG A 83 4.85 -10.65 2.64
C ARG A 83 4.13 -9.65 1.74
N ALA A 84 3.76 -8.47 2.23
CA ALA A 84 3.08 -7.43 1.45
C ALA A 84 3.87 -6.94 0.21
N PHE A 85 5.19 -7.14 0.19
CA PHE A 85 6.03 -6.76 -0.95
C PHE A 85 6.14 -7.86 -2.01
N TYR A 86 5.66 -9.08 -1.74
CA TYR A 86 5.76 -10.20 -2.65
C TYR A 86 4.52 -10.37 -3.52
N TRP A 87 4.73 -10.85 -4.74
CA TRP A 87 3.64 -11.40 -5.55
C TRP A 87 2.90 -12.49 -4.76
N ASN A 88 1.56 -12.47 -4.80
CA ASN A 88 0.69 -13.36 -4.03
C ASN A 88 0.91 -13.38 -2.50
N GLU A 89 1.67 -12.42 -1.93
CA GLU A 89 1.96 -12.37 -0.49
C GLU A 89 2.76 -13.58 0.04
N GLU A 90 3.47 -14.24 -0.87
CA GLU A 90 4.27 -15.42 -0.62
C GLU A 90 5.71 -15.16 -1.07
N GLY A 91 6.65 -15.23 -0.11
CA GLY A 91 8.07 -15.20 -0.39
C GLY A 91 8.69 -16.58 -0.25
N ASP A 92 9.68 -16.88 -1.07
CA ASP A 92 10.48 -18.10 -0.97
C ASP A 92 11.69 -17.84 -0.07
N ILE A 93 11.82 -18.57 1.04
CA ILE A 93 12.95 -18.40 1.96
C ILE A 93 14.27 -18.91 1.38
N ARG A 94 14.22 -19.72 0.33
CA ARG A 94 15.40 -20.23 -0.39
C ARG A 94 15.85 -19.29 -1.50
N ASP A 95 14.96 -18.41 -1.93
CA ASP A 95 15.19 -17.38 -2.94
C ASP A 95 14.37 -16.14 -2.58
N VAL A 96 14.93 -15.34 -1.66
CA VAL A 96 14.22 -14.19 -1.09
C VAL A 96 13.94 -13.09 -2.11
N GLU A 97 14.64 -13.04 -3.24
CA GLU A 97 14.39 -12.06 -4.29
C GLU A 97 13.21 -12.45 -5.19
N ARG A 98 12.84 -13.73 -5.21
CA ARG A 98 11.75 -14.24 -6.05
C ARG A 98 10.43 -13.57 -5.71
N GLY A 99 9.96 -12.73 -6.64
CA GLY A 99 8.70 -12.00 -6.50
C GLY A 99 8.77 -10.82 -5.53
N PHE A 100 9.94 -10.51 -4.98
CA PHE A 100 10.13 -9.36 -4.10
C PHE A 100 9.85 -8.05 -4.85
N LEU A 101 9.25 -7.09 -4.15
CA LEU A 101 8.76 -5.81 -4.67
C LEU A 101 7.79 -5.91 -5.86
N LYS A 102 7.15 -7.07 -6.06
CA LYS A 102 6.08 -7.28 -7.06
C LYS A 102 4.69 -7.43 -6.43
N GLY A 103 4.55 -7.09 -5.14
CA GLY A 103 3.29 -7.20 -4.41
C GLY A 103 2.17 -6.32 -4.98
N VAL A 104 0.97 -6.89 -5.12
CA VAL A 104 -0.19 -6.19 -5.69
C VAL A 104 -0.57 -4.95 -4.87
N LEU A 105 -0.52 -5.05 -3.53
CA LEU A 105 -0.76 -3.91 -2.64
C LEU A 105 0.28 -2.80 -2.82
N LEU A 106 1.53 -3.16 -3.09
CA LEU A 106 2.61 -2.20 -3.31
C LEU A 106 2.38 -1.43 -4.61
N VAL A 107 1.99 -2.14 -5.68
CA VAL A 107 1.60 -1.51 -6.95
C VAL A 107 0.38 -0.60 -6.77
N GLN A 108 -0.65 -1.05 -6.06
CA GLN A 108 -1.84 -0.23 -5.77
C GLN A 108 -1.46 1.03 -4.98
N THR A 109 -0.59 0.90 -3.98
CA THR A 109 -0.06 2.04 -3.21
C THR A 109 0.67 3.04 -4.11
N TRP A 110 1.48 2.55 -5.04
CA TRP A 110 2.17 3.41 -6.00
C TRP A 110 1.19 4.18 -6.88
N ARG A 111 0.15 3.51 -7.39
CA ARG A 111 -0.89 4.16 -8.23
C ARG A 111 -1.68 5.20 -7.45
N GLU A 112 -2.05 4.90 -6.21
CA GLU A 112 -2.74 5.87 -5.35
C GLU A 112 -1.88 7.10 -5.11
N ILE A 113 -0.58 6.93 -4.87
CA ILE A 113 0.30 8.06 -4.60
C ILE A 113 0.54 8.87 -5.88
N PHE A 114 0.99 8.22 -6.95
CA PHE A 114 1.56 8.90 -8.11
C PHE A 114 0.57 9.16 -9.24
N MET A 115 -0.48 8.34 -9.41
CA MET A 115 -1.42 8.43 -10.52
C MET A 115 -2.80 9.00 -10.13
N HIS A 116 -3.14 9.02 -8.84
CA HIS A 116 -4.44 9.51 -8.43
C HIS A 116 -4.56 11.03 -8.65
N ASN A 117 -5.50 11.44 -9.50
CA ASN A 117 -5.77 12.85 -9.86
C ASN A 117 -6.70 13.56 -8.86
N GLY A 118 -6.60 13.28 -7.56
CA GLY A 118 -7.45 13.86 -6.51
C GLY A 118 -8.96 13.85 -6.81
N ALA A 119 -9.42 12.95 -7.68
CA ALA A 119 -10.75 12.96 -8.27
C ALA A 119 -11.65 12.01 -7.51
N ILE A 120 -11.82 12.25 -6.22
CA ILE A 120 -12.96 11.71 -5.47
C ILE A 120 -13.66 12.92 -4.87
N ASP A 121 -14.83 13.17 -5.45
CA ASP A 121 -15.79 14.16 -5.02
C ASP A 121 -16.14 13.89 -3.56
N ASP A 122 -16.14 14.98 -2.80
CA ASP A 122 -16.70 15.12 -1.48
C ASP A 122 -18.09 14.47 -1.45
N THR A 123 -18.19 13.24 -0.93
CA THR A 123 -19.46 12.51 -0.85
C THR A 123 -19.61 11.89 0.52
N GLY A 124 -20.30 12.65 1.37
CA GLY A 124 -20.97 12.11 2.55
C GLY A 124 -20.76 12.95 3.79
N ASP A 125 -21.08 14.24 3.75
CA ASP A 125 -21.55 14.92 4.96
C ASP A 125 -22.68 14.06 5.53
N PHE A 126 -22.40 13.35 6.63
CA PHE A 126 -23.43 12.80 7.49
C PHE A 126 -24.09 13.98 8.19
N ALA A 127 -24.94 14.70 7.45
CA ALA A 127 -25.89 15.61 8.02
C ALA A 127 -26.74 14.80 9.00
N SER A 128 -26.56 15.10 10.28
CA SER A 128 -27.39 14.63 11.37
C SER A 128 -28.87 14.88 11.04
N ASP A 129 -29.66 13.81 10.96
CA ASP A 129 -31.12 13.90 10.92
C ASP A 129 -31.60 14.67 12.16
N LYS A 130 -32.17 15.85 11.92
CA LYS A 130 -33.16 16.48 12.79
C LYS A 130 -34.32 16.95 11.93
N ASP A 131 -35.42 16.20 12.04
CA ASP A 131 -36.82 16.56 11.94
C ASP A 131 -37.27 17.62 10.92
N GLY A 132 -38.18 17.22 10.02
CA GLY A 132 -39.17 18.15 9.46
C GLY A 132 -39.51 17.99 7.98
N ASN A 133 -40.34 16.99 7.67
CA ASN A 133 -41.39 16.97 6.63
C ASN A 133 -41.36 18.06 5.51
N ALA A 134 -40.87 17.70 4.31
CA ALA A 134 -41.31 18.27 3.02
C ALA A 134 -40.83 17.40 1.83
N SER A 135 -41.70 17.26 0.83
CA SER A 135 -41.61 16.46 -0.39
C SER A 135 -40.26 16.57 -1.14
N VAL A 136 -39.57 15.45 -1.36
CA VAL A 136 -38.26 15.40 -2.06
C VAL A 136 -38.46 15.12 -3.56
N PRO A 137 -37.98 15.98 -4.48
CA PRO A 137 -37.81 15.60 -5.89
C PRO A 137 -36.63 14.64 -6.05
N ALA A 138 -36.75 13.67 -6.94
CA ALA A 138 -35.74 12.63 -7.20
C ALA A 138 -34.30 13.19 -7.32
N PRO A 139 -33.27 12.50 -6.76
CA PRO A 139 -31.92 13.01 -6.76
C PRO A 139 -31.36 13.07 -8.18
N GLN A 140 -31.13 14.28 -8.69
CA GLN A 140 -30.39 14.47 -9.92
C GLN A 140 -28.95 13.97 -9.73
N ARG A 141 -28.58 12.93 -10.47
CA ARG A 141 -27.18 12.48 -10.64
C ARG A 141 -26.33 13.66 -11.11
N LYS A 142 -25.63 14.32 -10.19
CA LYS A 142 -24.59 15.29 -10.55
C LYS A 142 -23.50 14.51 -11.29
N LYS A 143 -23.27 14.85 -12.57
CA LYS A 143 -22.13 14.32 -13.33
C LYS A 143 -20.86 14.70 -12.59
N ALA A 144 -20.08 13.70 -12.18
CA ALA A 144 -18.79 13.90 -11.54
C ALA A 144 -17.96 14.91 -12.34
N LYS A 145 -17.58 16.01 -11.70
CA LYS A 145 -16.75 17.04 -12.33
C LYS A 145 -15.36 16.41 -12.56
N ARG A 146 -14.95 16.27 -13.83
CA ARG A 146 -13.62 15.75 -14.16
C ARG A 146 -12.59 16.68 -13.52
N SER A 147 -11.86 16.19 -12.51
CA SER A 147 -10.78 16.93 -11.85
C SER A 147 -9.78 17.40 -12.91
N THR A 148 -9.49 18.69 -12.94
CA THR A 148 -8.46 19.30 -13.79
C THR A 148 -7.06 19.21 -13.17
N ARG A 149 -6.92 18.55 -12.02
CA ARG A 149 -5.66 18.45 -11.29
C ARG A 149 -4.79 17.35 -11.91
N LYS A 150 -3.59 17.74 -12.36
CA LYS A 150 -2.52 16.83 -12.78
C LYS A 150 -2.15 15.85 -11.66
N CYS A 151 -1.78 14.61 -11.99
CA CYS A 151 -1.31 13.65 -10.99
C CYS A 151 0.09 14.02 -10.51
N ILE A 152 0.54 13.41 -9.41
CA ILE A 152 1.90 13.64 -8.92
C ILE A 152 2.94 13.22 -9.98
N ALA A 153 2.71 12.13 -10.72
CA ALA A 153 3.59 11.73 -11.82
C ALA A 153 3.68 12.82 -12.90
N ASP A 154 2.56 13.43 -13.31
CA ASP A 154 2.54 14.54 -14.27
C ASP A 154 3.24 15.80 -13.71
N ILE A 155 3.04 16.11 -12.43
CA ILE A 155 3.65 17.26 -11.77
C ILE A 155 5.17 17.09 -11.70
N LEU A 156 5.63 15.86 -11.44
CA LEU A 156 7.04 15.51 -11.35
C LEU A 156 7.66 15.17 -12.72
N ASN A 157 6.91 15.27 -13.82
CA ASN A 157 7.31 14.85 -15.17
C ASN A 157 7.87 13.42 -15.19
N MET A 158 7.28 12.52 -14.40
CA MET A 158 7.69 11.12 -14.34
C MET A 158 7.22 10.40 -15.61
N THR A 159 8.18 10.06 -16.47
CA THR A 159 7.94 9.25 -17.66
C THR A 159 8.06 7.75 -17.39
N GLN A 160 8.72 7.37 -16.29
CA GLN A 160 8.97 6.00 -15.87
C GLN A 160 8.94 5.89 -14.34
N VAL A 161 8.65 4.69 -13.84
CA VAL A 161 8.78 4.34 -12.42
C VAL A 161 10.26 4.39 -12.02
N THR A 162 10.54 4.99 -10.87
CA THR A 162 11.90 5.10 -10.32
C THR A 162 12.07 4.24 -9.07
N ALA A 163 13.30 3.79 -8.77
CA ALA A 163 13.62 3.06 -7.54
C ALA A 163 13.14 3.82 -6.28
N ARG A 164 13.40 5.13 -6.23
CA ARG A 164 12.96 6.04 -5.15
C ARG A 164 11.45 6.07 -4.97
N SER A 165 10.68 6.03 -6.06
CA SER A 165 9.22 5.98 -5.97
C SER A 165 8.73 4.65 -5.40
N ILE A 166 9.35 3.52 -5.76
CA ILE A 166 9.04 2.19 -5.21
C ILE A 166 9.38 2.15 -3.72
N ALA A 167 10.57 2.61 -3.34
CA ALA A 167 11.02 2.66 -1.95
C ALA A 167 10.08 3.52 -1.08
N TYR A 168 9.66 4.69 -1.57
CA TYR A 168 8.69 5.54 -0.88
C TYR A 168 7.35 4.83 -0.67
N CYS A 169 6.82 4.17 -1.70
CA CYS A 169 5.57 3.42 -1.61
C CYS A 169 5.66 2.22 -0.66
N ALA A 170 6.80 1.54 -0.59
CA ALA A 170 7.03 0.44 0.35
C ALA A 170 6.96 0.93 1.79
N VAL A 171 7.59 2.07 2.09
CA VAL A 171 7.52 2.75 3.39
C VAL A 171 6.07 3.14 3.72
N MET A 172 5.37 3.78 2.77
CA MET A 172 3.97 4.20 2.97
C MET A 172 3.04 3.02 3.21
N LEU A 173 3.18 1.94 2.43
CA LEU A 173 2.39 0.72 2.59
C LEU A 173 2.65 0.07 3.95
N ARG A 174 3.92 -0.10 4.34
CA ARG A 174 4.25 -0.68 5.65
C ARG A 174 3.68 0.16 6.79
N PHE A 175 3.80 1.48 6.72
CA PHE A 175 3.23 2.37 7.74
C PHE A 175 1.70 2.36 7.75
N ALA A 176 1.05 2.18 6.61
CA ALA A 176 -0.41 2.05 6.52
C ALA A 176 -0.94 0.72 7.09
N LEU A 177 -0.12 -0.33 7.05
CA LEU A 177 -0.41 -1.65 7.62
C LEU A 177 -0.08 -1.76 9.12
N SER A 178 0.76 -0.86 9.67
CA SER A 178 1.11 -0.87 11.09
C SER A 178 0.01 -0.24 11.96
N PRO A 179 0.01 -0.46 13.29
CA PRO A 179 -0.96 0.15 14.18
C PRO A 179 -0.62 1.61 14.53
N VAL A 180 0.52 2.12 14.07
CA VAL A 180 1.06 3.40 14.51
C VAL A 180 0.32 4.55 13.84
N GLU A 181 -0.22 5.46 14.65
CA GLU A 181 -0.99 6.60 14.13
C GLU A 181 -0.10 7.78 13.75
N ILE A 182 0.98 8.01 14.50
CA ILE A 182 1.85 9.18 14.36
C ILE A 182 3.16 8.80 13.68
N TRP A 183 3.49 9.50 12.59
CA TRP A 183 4.76 9.31 11.89
C TRP A 183 5.95 9.57 12.82
N GLY A 184 6.97 8.70 12.78
CA GLY A 184 8.18 8.82 13.59
C GLY A 184 8.02 8.39 15.06
N LYS A 185 6.86 7.85 15.44
CA LYS A 185 6.61 7.27 16.77
C LYS A 185 6.58 5.74 16.77
N ASP A 186 6.95 5.13 15.64
CA ASP A 186 7.06 3.67 15.55
C ASP A 186 8.45 3.24 16.01
N GLU A 187 8.51 2.66 17.20
CA GLU A 187 9.75 2.11 17.77
C GLU A 187 10.02 0.66 17.34
N SER A 188 9.07 0.05 16.62
CA SER A 188 9.12 -1.37 16.26
C SER A 188 9.72 -1.64 14.89
N PHE A 189 9.88 -0.62 14.04
CA PHE A 189 10.30 -0.83 12.65
C PHE A 189 11.17 0.32 12.11
N ASN A 190 12.26 -0.02 11.42
CA ASN A 190 13.18 0.94 10.82
C ASN A 190 12.75 1.32 9.38
N TYR A 191 11.93 2.36 9.25
CA TYR A 191 11.45 2.85 7.94
C TYR A 191 12.56 3.44 7.07
N GLU A 192 13.56 4.08 7.67
CA GLU A 192 14.70 4.63 6.94
C GLU A 192 15.58 3.50 6.39
N GLY A 193 15.85 2.49 7.21
CA GLY A 193 16.54 1.27 6.79
C GLY A 193 15.82 0.55 5.66
N LEU A 194 14.49 0.44 5.72
CA LEU A 194 13.69 -0.13 4.63
C LEU A 194 13.87 0.67 3.32
N TYR A 195 13.76 1.99 3.40
CA TYR A 195 13.91 2.87 2.24
C TYR A 195 15.29 2.72 1.58
N ASN A 196 16.34 2.79 2.40
CA ASN A 196 17.72 2.67 1.93
C ASN A 196 18.01 1.27 1.38
N THR A 197 17.54 0.21 2.03
CA THR A 197 17.72 -1.17 1.54
C THR A 197 17.11 -1.38 0.16
N ILE A 198 15.90 -0.82 -0.07
CA ILE A 198 15.28 -0.89 -1.40
C ILE A 198 16.08 -0.07 -2.41
N LEU A 199 16.62 1.09 -2.03
CA LEU A 199 17.46 1.86 -2.94
C LEU A 199 18.75 1.14 -3.28
N ASP A 200 19.45 0.60 -2.29
CA ASP A 200 20.70 -0.13 -2.49
C ASP A 200 20.48 -1.33 -3.41
N TYR A 201 19.34 -2.03 -3.29
CA TYR A 201 18.94 -3.11 -4.20
C TYR A 201 18.89 -2.67 -5.67
N PHE A 202 18.45 -1.44 -5.96
CA PHE A 202 18.37 -0.92 -7.33
C PHE A 202 19.62 -0.17 -7.80
N GLU A 203 20.28 0.59 -6.91
CA GLU A 203 21.29 1.59 -7.26
C GLU A 203 22.73 1.14 -6.92
N CYS A 204 22.90 0.09 -6.11
CA CYS A 204 24.20 -0.44 -5.72
C CYS A 204 24.57 -1.85 -6.21
N PRO A 205 23.86 -2.53 -7.16
CA PRO A 205 24.39 -3.78 -7.70
C PRO A 205 25.63 -3.52 -8.56
N GLU A 206 26.59 -4.45 -8.53
CA GLU A 206 27.78 -4.36 -9.39
C GLU A 206 27.38 -4.34 -10.88
N PRO A 207 27.92 -3.42 -11.70
CA PRO A 207 27.58 -3.36 -13.12
C PRO A 207 27.85 -4.68 -13.84
N GLY A 208 26.84 -5.23 -14.51
CA GLY A 208 26.92 -6.52 -15.22
C GLY A 208 26.76 -7.76 -14.34
N SER A 209 26.47 -7.59 -13.05
CA SER A 209 26.10 -8.71 -12.16
C SER A 209 24.65 -9.16 -12.38
N VAL A 210 24.35 -10.39 -11.95
CA VAL A 210 22.97 -10.92 -11.92
C VAL A 210 22.04 -10.01 -11.13
N GLY A 211 22.52 -9.38 -10.04
CA GLY A 211 21.73 -8.43 -9.25
C GLY A 211 21.36 -7.16 -10.04
N ALA A 212 22.26 -6.65 -10.89
CA ALA A 212 21.97 -5.52 -11.76
C ALA A 212 20.91 -5.87 -12.81
N ASP A 213 20.97 -7.08 -13.37
CA ASP A 213 19.97 -7.59 -14.31
C ASP A 213 18.60 -7.74 -13.63
N HIS A 214 18.56 -8.34 -12.44
CA HIS A 214 17.35 -8.46 -11.64
C HIS A 214 16.70 -7.10 -11.31
N ALA A 215 17.51 -6.11 -10.89
CA ALA A 215 17.04 -4.77 -10.61
C ALA A 215 16.46 -4.07 -11.85
N ASN A 216 17.15 -4.18 -12.99
CA ASN A 216 16.70 -3.62 -14.26
C ASN A 216 15.42 -4.28 -14.77
N ASP A 217 15.32 -5.60 -14.68
CA ASP A 217 14.14 -6.34 -15.11
C ASP A 217 12.94 -6.08 -14.19
N LEU A 218 13.18 -5.86 -12.89
CA LEU A 218 12.13 -5.40 -11.99
C LEU A 218 11.62 -4.01 -12.37
N LEU A 219 12.50 -3.04 -12.69
CA LEU A 219 12.06 -1.72 -13.15
C LEU A 219 11.29 -1.79 -14.48
N LYS A 220 11.72 -2.63 -15.43
CA LYS A 220 10.96 -2.88 -16.68
C LYS A 220 9.59 -3.46 -16.36
N TRP A 221 9.52 -4.47 -15.48
CA TRP A 221 8.26 -5.07 -15.04
C TRP A 221 7.33 -4.03 -14.42
N TRP A 222 7.85 -3.14 -13.56
CA TRP A 222 7.07 -2.06 -12.95
C TRP A 222 6.47 -1.15 -14.03
N ASN A 223 7.30 -0.62 -14.93
CA ASN A 223 6.85 0.27 -16.01
C ASN A 223 5.76 -0.40 -16.88
N VAL A 224 5.97 -1.66 -17.25
CA VAL A 224 4.94 -2.49 -17.90
C VAL A 224 3.67 -2.54 -17.06
N TYR A 225 3.75 -2.98 -15.81
CA TYR A 225 2.58 -3.30 -15.00
C TYR A 225 1.73 -2.08 -14.66
N VAL A 226 2.35 -0.96 -14.27
CA VAL A 226 1.58 0.29 -14.08
C VAL A 226 1.07 0.85 -15.39
N SER A 227 1.73 0.61 -16.53
CA SER A 227 1.22 0.99 -17.85
C SER A 227 0.02 0.15 -18.32
N TYR A 228 0.00 -1.17 -18.10
CA TYR A 228 -1.08 -2.05 -18.59
C TYR A 228 -2.41 -1.85 -17.84
N VAL A 229 -2.38 -1.44 -16.57
CA VAL A 229 -3.62 -1.18 -15.83
C VAL A 229 -4.31 0.13 -16.28
N PHE A 230 -3.66 0.99 -17.09
CA PHE A 230 -4.35 2.10 -17.78
C PHE A 230 -5.44 1.63 -18.76
N LEU A 231 -5.32 0.42 -19.31
CA LEU A 231 -6.29 -0.13 -20.28
C LEU A 231 -7.43 -0.90 -19.63
N PHE A 232 -7.18 -1.65 -18.55
CA PHE A 232 -8.21 -2.47 -17.90
C PHE A 232 -9.07 -1.73 -16.87
N ALA A 233 -8.59 -0.62 -16.30
CA ALA A 233 -9.40 0.20 -15.40
C ALA A 233 -10.62 0.87 -16.09
N PHE A 234 -10.65 0.91 -17.42
CA PHE A 234 -11.83 1.33 -18.19
C PHE A 234 -12.86 0.21 -18.43
N HIS A 235 -12.47 -1.07 -18.28
CA HIS A 235 -13.35 -2.21 -18.58
C HIS A 235 -14.00 -2.85 -17.34
N SER A 236 -13.38 -2.78 -16.15
CA SER A 236 -13.95 -3.36 -14.92
C SER A 236 -14.91 -2.44 -14.14
N LEU A 237 -15.33 -1.32 -14.73
CA LEU A 237 -16.45 -0.50 -14.23
C LEU A 237 -17.76 -0.74 -15.01
N PHE A 238 -17.75 -1.67 -15.98
CA PHE A 238 -18.90 -2.00 -16.84
C PHE A 238 -19.15 -3.51 -17.03
N LEU A 239 -18.74 -4.35 -16.09
CA LEU A 239 -19.18 -5.74 -15.95
C LEU A 239 -19.35 -6.07 -14.46
#